data_AF-A0A1B3SMS2-F1
#
_entry.id   AF-A0A1B3SMS2-F1
#
_cell.length_a   1.000
_cell.length_b   1.000
_cell.length_c   1.000
_cell.angle_alpha   90.00
_cell.angle_beta   90.00
_cell.angle_gamma   90.00
#
_symmetry.space_group_name_H-M   'P 1'
#
loop_
_entity.id
_entity.type
_entity.pdbx_description
1 polymer ?
#
loop_
_entity_poly.entity_id
_entity_poly.type
_entity_poly.pdbx_seq_one_letter_code
_entity_poly.pdbx_strand_id
1 'polypeptide(L)'
;SAVTVADEVHGFKYFDERDLMGFVDGTENPEGNAALTAVVVGDEDPEFQGGSHVVVEVPHDLSTWNALPVEEQERVIGRTKLEDIELPDDVKPADSHVA
;
A
#
# COMPACT_ATOMS: atom_id res chain seq x y z
N SER A 1 -16.99 7.12 -31.08
CA SER A 1 -16.65 6.33 -29.88
C SER A 1 -17.52 6.79 -28.73
N ALA A 2 -17.97 5.89 -27.86
CA ALA A 2 -18.77 6.23 -26.67
C ALA A 2 -17.91 6.57 -25.43
N VAL A 3 -16.61 6.25 -25.45
CA VAL A 3 -15.64 6.49 -24.37
C VAL A 3 -14.28 6.87 -24.97
N THR A 4 -13.47 7.61 -24.20
CA THR A 4 -12.08 7.97 -24.51
C THR A 4 -11.20 7.69 -23.28
N VAL A 5 -9.99 7.17 -23.47
CA VAL A 5 -9.04 6.90 -22.38
C VAL A 5 -8.54 8.23 -21.81
N ALA A 6 -8.66 8.42 -20.50
CA ALA A 6 -8.17 9.59 -19.79
C ALA A 6 -6.73 9.39 -19.27
N ASP A 7 -6.43 8.19 -18.77
CA ASP A 7 -5.11 7.76 -18.32
C ASP A 7 -4.96 6.24 -18.49
N GLU A 8 -3.73 5.77 -18.69
CA GLU A 8 -3.40 4.36 -18.88
C GLU A 8 -2.02 4.05 -18.28
N VAL A 9 -2.02 3.27 -17.20
CA VAL A 9 -0.80 2.82 -16.52
C VAL A 9 -0.72 1.31 -16.57
N HIS A 10 0.40 0.79 -17.09
CA HIS A 10 0.66 -0.65 -17.13
C HIS A 10 1.50 -1.04 -15.91
N GLY A 11 0.82 -1.57 -14.89
CA GLY A 11 1.47 -2.10 -13.69
C GLY A 11 2.19 -3.42 -13.95
N PHE A 12 3.18 -3.72 -13.13
CA PHE A 12 3.88 -5.00 -13.11
C PHE A 12 4.17 -5.40 -11.67
N LYS A 13 4.20 -6.70 -11.39
CA LYS A 13 4.70 -7.21 -10.11
C LYS A 13 6.22 -7.02 -10.07
N TYR A 14 6.71 -6.37 -9.03
CA TYR A 14 8.14 -6.15 -8.83
C TYR A 14 8.66 -7.12 -7.76
N PHE A 15 9.61 -7.99 -8.16
CA PHE A 15 10.20 -9.03 -7.33
C PHE A 15 9.16 -9.83 -6.50
N ASP A 16 9.42 -9.99 -5.20
CA ASP A 16 8.65 -10.65 -4.16
C ASP A 16 7.56 -9.72 -3.58
N GLU A 17 6.74 -9.11 -4.43
CA GLU A 17 5.62 -8.22 -4.03
C GLU A 17 6.08 -6.88 -3.46
N ARG A 18 7.12 -6.30 -4.06
CA ARG A 18 7.66 -5.02 -3.64
C ARG A 18 7.05 -3.85 -4.39
N ASP A 19 6.96 -2.71 -3.72
CA ASP A 19 6.77 -1.42 -4.35
C ASP A 19 8.06 -0.92 -5.02
N LEU A 20 7.98 0.24 -5.69
CA LEU A 20 9.16 0.86 -6.31
C LEU A 20 10.15 1.46 -5.29
N MET A 21 9.74 1.63 -4.03
CA MET A 21 10.61 2.05 -2.92
C MET A 21 11.45 0.87 -2.38
N GLY A 22 11.09 -0.36 -2.75
CA GLY A 22 11.79 -1.60 -2.47
C GLY A 22 11.33 -2.30 -1.20
N PHE A 23 10.18 -1.93 -0.63
CA PHE A 23 9.55 -2.61 0.50
C PHE A 23 8.47 -3.56 0.01
N VAL A 24 8.23 -4.65 0.74
CA VAL A 24 7.07 -5.52 0.46
C VAL A 24 5.81 -4.71 0.74
N ASP A 25 4.87 -4.74 -0.20
CA ASP A 25 3.64 -3.98 -0.15
C ASP A 25 2.44 -4.92 -0.08
N GLY A 26 1.53 -4.64 0.85
CA GLY A 26 0.33 -5.43 1.09
C GLY A 26 0.46 -6.52 2.17
N THR A 27 1.55 -6.57 2.95
CA THR A 27 1.72 -7.56 4.04
C THR A 27 0.58 -7.53 5.06
N GLU A 28 0.07 -6.35 5.40
CA GLU A 28 -1.03 -6.18 6.36
C GLU A 28 -2.42 -6.17 5.70
N ASN A 29 -2.54 -6.54 4.42
CA ASN A 29 -3.84 -6.63 3.78
C ASN A 29 -4.69 -7.73 4.44
N PRO A 30 -5.97 -7.47 4.75
CA PRO A 30 -6.85 -8.50 5.26
C PRO A 30 -7.04 -9.59 4.22
N GLU A 31 -7.10 -10.85 4.67
CA GLU A 31 -7.29 -12.01 3.80
C GLU A 31 -8.64 -12.69 4.00
N GLY A 32 -9.05 -13.48 3.00
CA GLY A 32 -10.26 -14.31 3.06
C GLY A 32 -11.52 -13.50 3.40
N ASN A 33 -12.26 -13.93 4.42
CA ASN A 33 -13.49 -13.25 4.82
C ASN A 33 -13.24 -11.86 5.42
N ALA A 34 -12.07 -11.63 6.03
CA ALA A 34 -11.73 -10.30 6.54
C ALA A 34 -11.57 -9.31 5.39
N ALA A 35 -11.01 -9.76 4.25
CA ALA A 35 -10.90 -8.94 3.04
C ALA A 35 -12.28 -8.49 2.55
N LEU A 36 -13.22 -9.42 2.45
CA LEU A 36 -14.60 -9.13 2.02
C LEU A 36 -15.27 -8.13 2.97
N THR A 37 -15.15 -8.34 4.28
CA THR A 37 -15.70 -7.43 5.28
C THR A 37 -15.07 -6.03 5.18
N ALA A 38 -13.80 -5.92 4.82
CA ALA A 38 -13.10 -4.64 4.76
C ALA A 38 -13.47 -3.80 3.52
N VAL A 39 -13.80 -4.43 2.39
CA VAL A 39 -13.93 -3.72 1.10
C VAL A 39 -15.35 -3.69 0.53
N VAL A 40 -16.26 -4.56 1.00
CA VAL A 40 -17.61 -4.69 0.45
C VAL A 40 -18.60 -3.89 1.27
N VAL A 41 -19.35 -3.01 0.60
CA VAL A 41 -20.48 -2.28 1.18
C VAL A 41 -21.54 -3.29 1.65
N GLY A 42 -21.90 -3.22 2.92
CA GLY A 42 -22.84 -4.12 3.59
C GLY A 42 -24.22 -3.51 3.79
N ASP A 43 -24.91 -3.99 4.84
CA ASP A 43 -26.27 -3.56 5.18
C ASP A 43 -26.33 -2.10 5.68
N GLU A 44 -25.19 -1.47 5.94
CA GLU A 44 -25.12 -0.04 6.25
C GLU A 44 -25.56 0.86 5.09
N ASP A 45 -25.49 0.36 3.84
CA ASP A 45 -26.00 1.03 2.65
C ASP A 45 -26.64 0.03 1.65
N PRO A 46 -27.90 -0.39 1.90
CA PRO A 46 -28.57 -1.44 1.13
C PRO A 46 -28.73 -1.15 -0.37
N GLU A 47 -28.71 0.12 -0.78
CA GLU A 47 -28.80 0.50 -2.19
C GLU A 47 -27.53 0.14 -2.96
N PHE A 48 -26.38 0.17 -2.28
CA PHE A 48 -25.06 -0.08 -2.86
C PHE A 48 -24.43 -1.38 -2.35
N GLN A 49 -25.21 -2.24 -1.70
CA GLN A 49 -24.75 -3.51 -1.16
C GLN A 49 -24.03 -4.34 -2.24
N GLY A 50 -22.85 -4.86 -1.89
CA GLY A 50 -21.97 -5.58 -2.82
C GLY A 50 -21.03 -4.68 -3.65
N GLY A 51 -21.17 -3.36 -3.54
CA GLY A 51 -20.25 -2.37 -4.11
C GLY A 51 -18.97 -2.18 -3.29
N SER A 52 -18.09 -1.31 -3.76
CA SER A 52 -16.84 -0.94 -3.09
C SER A 52 -16.42 0.48 -3.48
N HIS A 53 -15.58 1.10 -2.66
CA HIS A 53 -14.97 2.40 -2.94
C HIS A 53 -13.50 2.17 -3.29
N VAL A 54 -13.06 2.72 -4.43
CA VAL A 54 -11.68 2.60 -4.91
C VAL A 54 -11.05 3.98 -5.05
N VAL A 55 -9.81 4.11 -4.57
CA VAL A 55 -8.98 5.30 -4.72
C VAL A 55 -7.71 4.87 -5.46
N VAL A 56 -7.28 5.68 -6.43
CA VAL A 56 -6.07 5.41 -7.24
C VAL A 56 -5.19 6.66 -7.20
N GLU A 57 -3.96 6.51 -6.73
CA GLU A 57 -2.95 7.58 -6.66
C GLU A 57 -1.59 7.07 -7.13
N VAL A 58 -0.84 7.88 -7.89
CA VAL A 58 0.56 7.56 -8.24
C VAL A 58 1.38 8.85 -8.43
N PRO A 59 2.18 9.25 -7.43
CA PRO A 59 3.60 9.56 -7.73
C PRO A 59 4.58 9.26 -6.57
N HIS A 60 5.78 8.76 -6.91
CA HIS A 60 6.91 8.64 -5.98
C HIS A 60 8.14 9.36 -6.52
N ASP A 61 8.79 10.19 -5.71
CA ASP A 61 10.13 10.71 -6.01
C ASP A 61 11.19 9.69 -5.58
N LEU A 62 11.46 8.73 -6.48
CA LEU A 62 12.44 7.68 -6.25
C LEU A 62 13.87 8.20 -6.16
N SER A 63 14.16 9.40 -6.68
CA SER A 63 15.50 9.96 -6.61
C SER A 63 15.82 10.45 -5.20
N THR A 64 14.89 11.18 -4.59
CA THR A 64 14.99 11.62 -3.19
C THR A 64 14.93 10.42 -2.25
N TRP A 65 14.07 9.44 -2.52
CA TRP A 65 13.96 8.22 -1.71
C TRP A 65 15.28 7.43 -1.66
N ASN A 66 15.87 7.16 -2.82
CA ASN A 66 17.10 6.37 -2.90
C ASN A 66 18.35 7.10 -2.38
N ALA A 67 18.26 8.40 -2.08
CA ALA A 67 19.32 9.14 -1.41
C ALA A 67 19.35 8.90 0.11
N LEU A 68 18.26 8.41 0.70
CA LEU A 68 18.20 8.08 2.13
C LEU A 68 18.98 6.78 2.43
N PRO A 69 19.71 6.72 3.57
CA PRO A 69 20.19 5.46 4.12
C PRO A 69 19.04 4.47 4.35
N VAL A 70 19.33 3.16 4.28
CA VAL A 70 18.30 2.12 4.45
C VAL A 70 17.63 2.25 5.81
N GLU A 71 18.38 2.53 6.86
CA GLU A 71 17.85 2.67 8.22
C GLU A 71 16.87 3.85 8.34
N GLU A 72 17.06 4.92 7.55
CA GLU A 72 16.10 6.02 7.49
C GLU A 72 14.84 5.64 6.70
N GLN A 73 15.00 4.90 5.60
CA GLN A 73 13.86 4.35 4.85
C GLN A 73 13.01 3.42 5.72
N GLU A 74 13.64 2.52 6.48
CA GLU A 74 12.97 1.59 7.40
C GLU A 74 12.22 2.34 8.51
N ARG A 75 12.75 3.46 8.99
CA ARG A 75 12.05 4.32 9.96
C ARG A 75 10.86 5.05 9.34
N VAL A 76 10.95 5.47 8.08
CA VAL A 76 9.83 6.08 7.35
C VAL A 76 8.72 5.06 7.11
N ILE A 77 9.05 3.83 6.72
CA ILE A 77 8.05 2.78 6.47
C ILE A 77 7.53 2.17 7.77
N GLY A 78 8.40 1.90 8.74
CA GLY A 78 8.08 1.18 9.97
C GLY A 78 8.37 -0.32 9.91
N ARG A 79 9.10 -0.81 8.89
CA ARG A 79 9.49 -2.22 8.70
C ARG A 79 10.93 -2.32 8.23
N THR A 80 11.58 -3.47 8.40
CA THR A 80 12.89 -3.72 7.79
C THR A 80 12.74 -3.93 6.28
N LYS A 81 13.69 -3.41 5.50
CA LYS A 81 13.53 -3.33 4.05
C LYS A 81 13.60 -4.70 3.40
N LEU A 82 14.57 -5.53 3.79
CA LEU A 82 14.80 -6.81 3.15
C LEU A 82 13.85 -7.89 3.68
N GLU A 83 13.79 -8.05 5.00
CA GLU A 83 13.06 -9.13 5.67
C GLU A 83 11.58 -8.85 5.89
N ASP A 84 11.13 -7.61 5.64
CA ASP A 84 9.75 -7.18 5.85
C ASP A 84 9.26 -7.41 7.30
N ILE A 85 10.12 -7.14 8.28
CA ILE A 85 9.79 -7.31 9.70
C ILE A 85 9.34 -5.97 10.26
N GLU A 86 8.14 -5.92 10.86
CA GLU A 86 7.66 -4.71 11.55
C GLU A 86 8.62 -4.28 12.68
N LEU A 87 8.93 -2.98 12.73
CA LEU A 87 9.77 -2.43 13.77
C LEU A 87 9.06 -2.49 15.14
N PRO A 88 9.78 -2.81 16.22
CA PRO A 88 9.23 -2.77 17.58
C PRO A 88 8.63 -1.40 17.93
N ASP A 89 7.54 -1.38 18.70
CA ASP A 89 6.83 -0.14 19.07
C ASP A 89 7.70 0.91 19.77
N ASP A 90 8.75 0.52 20.49
CA ASP A 90 9.70 1.42 21.15
C ASP A 90 10.75 2.02 20.20
N VAL A 91 10.85 1.49 18.97
CA VAL A 91 11.78 1.93 17.92
C VAL A 91 11.03 2.62 16.77
N LYS A 92 9.82 2.14 16.45
CA LYS A 92 8.96 2.58 15.35
C LYS A 92 8.53 4.04 15.57
N PRO A 93 8.88 4.97 14.66
CA PRO A 93 8.42 6.35 14.76
C PRO A 93 6.90 6.45 14.68
N ALA A 94 6.33 7.37 15.46
CA ALA A 94 4.89 7.62 15.46
C ALA A 94 4.36 8.25 14.15
N ASP A 95 5.27 8.75 13.31
CA ASP A 95 5.00 9.30 11.98
C ASP A 95 5.42 8.33 10.84
N SER A 96 5.75 7.08 11.17
CA SER A 96 5.98 6.04 10.16
C SER A 96 4.69 5.68 9.44
N HIS A 97 4.81 5.14 8.22
CA HIS A 97 3.67 4.72 7.41
C HIS A 97 2.79 3.66 8.08
N VAL A 98 3.39 2.77 8.88
CA VAL A 98 2.69 1.67 9.59
C VAL A 98 2.04 2.11 10.92
N ALA A 99 2.46 3.24 11.52
CA ALA A 99 2.04 3.64 12.87
C ALA A 99 0.58 4.10 12.98
#